data_AF-A0A3B1C2W0-F1
#
_entry.id   AF-A0A3B1C2W0-F1
#
_cell.length_a   1.000
_cell.length_b   1.000
_cell.length_c   1.000
_cell.angle_alpha   90.00
_cell.angle_beta   90.00
_cell.angle_gamma   90.00
#
_symmetry.space_group_name_H-M   'P 1'
#
loop_
_entity.id
_entity.type
_entity.pdbx_description
1 polymer ?
#
loop_
_entity_poly.entity_id
_entity_poly.type
_entity_poly.pdbx_seq_one_letter_code
_entity_poly.pdbx_strand_id
1 'polypeptide(L)'
;GMEELSEEDKITVARARKIQRFLSQPFFVAETFTGSPGRYVKLKDTIAGFKKLIDGECDEIPEQAFYMVGNIDEVYEKHEKMKKGSS
;
A
#
# COMPACT_ATOMS: atom_id res chain seq x y z
N GLY A 1 -4.88 -6.93 -23.09
CA GLY A 1 -4.69 -5.94 -21.99
C GLY A 1 -5.16 -6.54 -20.67
N MET A 2 -5.33 -5.76 -19.61
CA MET A 2 -5.83 -6.26 -18.31
C MET A 2 -7.25 -6.86 -18.43
N GLU A 3 -7.99 -6.51 -19.48
CA GLU A 3 -9.31 -7.04 -19.85
C GLU A 3 -9.28 -8.49 -20.37
N GLU A 4 -8.13 -8.99 -20.83
CA GLU A 4 -7.97 -10.36 -21.37
C GLU A 4 -7.70 -11.41 -20.28
N LEU A 5 -7.54 -10.98 -19.04
CA LEU A 5 -7.21 -11.84 -17.91
C LEU A 5 -8.46 -12.49 -17.31
N SER A 6 -8.29 -13.70 -16.74
CA SER A 6 -9.32 -14.29 -15.89
C SER A 6 -9.54 -13.42 -14.63
N GLU A 7 -10.68 -13.57 -13.97
CA GLU A 7 -10.96 -12.82 -12.74
C GLU A 7 -9.94 -13.12 -11.63
N GLU A 8 -9.47 -14.38 -11.52
CA GLU A 8 -8.42 -14.76 -10.57
C GLU A 8 -7.06 -14.12 -10.90
N ASP A 9 -6.71 -14.04 -12.19
CA ASP A 9 -5.49 -13.36 -12.63
C ASP A 9 -5.56 -11.86 -12.38
N LYS A 10 -6.73 -11.24 -12.59
CA LYS A 10 -6.95 -9.81 -12.28
C LYS A 10 -6.74 -9.53 -10.80
N ILE A 11 -7.26 -10.38 -9.92
CA ILE A 11 -7.04 -10.28 -8.46
C ILE A 11 -5.55 -10.41 -8.14
N THR A 12 -4.89 -11.41 -8.73
CA THR A 12 -3.45 -11.65 -8.53
C THR A 12 -2.62 -10.43 -8.95
N VAL A 13 -2.88 -9.87 -10.13
CA VAL A 13 -2.20 -8.66 -10.63
C VAL A 13 -2.50 -7.46 -9.75
N ALA A 14 -3.75 -7.28 -9.31
CA ALA A 14 -4.13 -6.18 -8.41
C ALA A 14 -3.38 -6.25 -7.07
N ARG A 15 -3.33 -7.43 -6.43
CA ARG A 15 -2.58 -7.64 -5.19
C ARG A 15 -1.07 -7.45 -5.41
N ALA A 16 -0.52 -7.97 -6.50
CA ALA A 16 0.90 -7.79 -6.83
C ALA A 16 1.28 -6.30 -7.00
N ARG A 17 0.42 -5.50 -7.64
CA ARG A 17 0.63 -4.05 -7.77
C ARG A 17 0.59 -3.35 -6.42
N LYS A 18 -0.34 -3.71 -5.53
CA LYS A 18 -0.38 -3.16 -4.16
C LYS A 18 0.86 -3.54 -3.35
N ILE A 19 1.32 -4.80 -3.44
CA ILE A 19 2.57 -5.27 -2.83
C ILE A 19 3.76 -4.46 -3.33
N GLN A 20 3.88 -4.27 -4.66
CA GLN A 20 4.95 -3.46 -5.25
C GLN A 20 4.96 -2.03 -4.69
N ARG A 21 3.79 -1.42 -4.52
CA ARG A 21 3.67 -0.09 -3.91
C ARG A 21 4.00 -0.12 -2.42
N PHE A 22 3.55 -1.12 -1.68
CA PHE A 22 3.79 -1.25 -0.24
C PHE A 22 5.26 -1.52 0.12
N LEU A 23 6.05 -2.03 -0.83
CA LEU A 23 7.51 -2.12 -0.70
C LEU A 23 8.21 -0.74 -0.73
N SER A 24 7.52 0.32 -1.17
CA SER A 24 8.04 1.69 -1.06
C SER A 24 7.88 2.20 0.36
N GLN A 25 8.89 2.92 0.86
CA GLN A 25 8.91 3.47 2.20
C GLN A 25 9.60 4.85 2.18
N PRO A 26 9.07 5.85 2.91
CA PRO A 26 9.74 7.12 3.07
C PRO A 26 10.99 6.94 3.95
N PHE A 27 12.16 7.27 3.40
CA PHE A 27 13.43 7.19 4.11
C PHE A 27 13.75 8.50 4.83
N PHE A 28 14.30 8.39 6.05
CA PHE A 28 14.74 9.55 6.84
C PHE A 28 15.72 10.46 6.08
N VAL A 29 16.64 9.87 5.32
CA VAL A 29 17.62 10.62 4.51
C VAL A 29 17.00 11.32 3.29
N ALA A 30 15.81 10.90 2.87
CA ALA A 30 15.10 11.44 1.73
C ALA A 30 14.05 12.51 2.12
N GLU A 31 13.86 12.77 3.41
CA GLU A 31 12.85 13.69 3.93
C GLU A 31 13.04 15.12 3.40
N THR A 32 14.28 15.59 3.30
CA THR A 32 14.62 16.92 2.75
C THR A 32 14.26 17.08 1.27
N PHE A 33 14.20 15.99 0.51
CA PHE A 33 13.89 16.00 -0.92
C PHE A 33 12.41 15.70 -1.21
N THR A 34 11.80 14.86 -0.38
CA THR A 34 10.42 14.37 -0.60
C THR A 34 9.37 15.12 0.21
N GLY A 35 9.79 15.86 1.25
CA GLY A 35 8.90 16.52 2.21
C GLY A 35 8.10 15.55 3.08
N SER A 36 8.32 14.24 2.95
CA SER A 36 7.60 13.20 3.66
C SER A 36 8.46 12.66 4.81
N PRO A 37 7.97 12.67 6.05
CA PRO A 37 8.74 12.24 7.19
C PRO A 37 9.12 10.76 7.08
N GLY A 38 10.38 10.46 7.38
CA GLY A 38 10.88 9.08 7.35
C GLY A 38 10.07 8.14 8.24
N ARG A 39 10.02 6.86 7.86
CA ARG A 39 9.36 5.82 8.65
C ARG A 39 10.33 4.71 9.00
N TYR A 40 10.19 4.18 10.22
CA TYR A 40 10.84 2.96 10.65
C TYR A 40 9.75 1.93 10.93
N VAL A 41 9.79 0.80 10.22
CA VAL A 41 8.79 -0.26 10.32
C VAL A 41 9.43 -1.45 11.01
N LYS A 42 8.78 -1.98 12.06
CA LYS A 42 9.29 -3.17 12.74
C LYS A 42 9.01 -4.40 11.89
N LEU A 43 9.90 -5.39 11.98
CA LEU A 43 9.76 -6.67 11.26
C LEU A 43 8.38 -7.33 11.46
N LYS A 44 7.85 -7.32 12.69
CA LYS A 44 6.53 -7.90 12.99
C LYS A 44 5.41 -7.20 12.22
N ASP A 45 5.49 -5.88 12.11
CA ASP A 45 4.49 -5.06 11.43
C ASP A 45 4.58 -5.24 9.91
N THR A 46 5.80 -5.38 9.38
CA THR A 46 6.03 -5.74 7.97
C THR A 46 5.38 -7.08 7.62
N ILE A 47 5.67 -8.13 8.39
CA ILE A 47 5.11 -9.47 8.14
C ILE A 47 3.58 -9.45 8.24
N ALA A 48 3.02 -8.80 9.25
CA ALA A 48 1.58 -8.68 9.42
C ALA A 48 0.92 -7.91 8.26
N GLY A 49 1.53 -6.81 7.80
CA GLY A 49 1.02 -6.01 6.69
C GLY A 49 1.01 -6.78 5.36
N PHE A 50 2.10 -7.49 5.04
CA PHE A 50 2.16 -8.32 3.83
C PHE A 50 1.18 -9.50 3.89
N LYS A 51 1.00 -10.11 5.07
CA LYS A 51 0.01 -11.18 5.23
C LYS A 51 -1.41 -10.70 4.90
N LYS A 52 -1.83 -9.54 5.42
CA LYS A 52 -3.14 -8.94 5.11
C LYS A 52 -3.34 -8.67 3.62
N LEU A 53 -2.30 -8.23 2.93
CA LEU A 53 -2.30 -8.02 1.47
C LEU A 53 -2.49 -9.33 0.69
N ILE A 54 -1.81 -10.41 1.10
CA ILE A 54 -1.91 -11.72 0.45
C ILE A 54 -3.25 -12.38 0.74
N ASP A 55 -3.74 -12.27 1.97
CA ASP A 55 -5.01 -12.84 2.45
C ASP A 55 -6.25 -12.12 1.86
N GLY A 56 -6.07 -10.97 1.20
CA GLY A 56 -7.12 -10.23 0.50
C GLY A 56 -7.90 -9.24 1.36
N GLU A 57 -7.51 -9.03 2.62
CA GLU A 57 -8.14 -8.06 3.54
C GLU A 57 -8.08 -6.61 3.04
N CYS A 58 -7.22 -6.36 2.05
CA CYS A 58 -6.90 -5.05 1.49
C CYS A 58 -7.41 -4.86 0.06
N ASP A 59 -8.27 -5.75 -0.45
CA ASP A 59 -8.65 -5.78 -1.87
C ASP A 59 -9.47 -4.55 -2.32
N GLU A 60 -10.26 -3.97 -1.44
CA GLU A 60 -11.05 -2.76 -1.74
C GLU A 60 -10.23 -1.46 -1.69
N ILE A 61 -9.02 -1.51 -1.13
CA ILE A 61 -8.17 -0.34 -0.96
C ILE A 61 -7.46 0.00 -2.29
N PRO A 62 -7.50 1.25 -2.77
CA PRO A 62 -6.84 1.65 -4.00
C PRO A 62 -5.30 1.57 -3.88
N GLU A 63 -4.62 1.22 -4.98
CA GLU A 63 -3.16 1.07 -5.03
C GLU A 63 -2.38 2.29 -4.51
N GLN A 64 -2.91 3.50 -4.72
CA GLN A 64 -2.29 4.75 -4.30
C GLN A 64 -2.15 4.88 -2.76
N ALA A 65 -3.02 4.20 -2.01
CA ALA A 65 -2.95 4.19 -0.55
C ALA A 65 -1.71 3.41 -0.04
N PHE A 66 -1.17 2.48 -0.84
CA PHE A 66 0.01 1.68 -0.51
C PHE A 66 1.34 2.36 -0.85
N TYR A 67 1.32 3.52 -1.50
CA TYR A 67 2.53 4.20 -1.93
C TYR A 67 3.10 5.14 -0.86
N MET A 68 4.40 5.03 -0.59
CA MET A 68 5.18 5.87 0.35
C MET A 68 4.54 5.94 1.74
N VAL A 69 4.28 4.77 2.31
CA VAL A 69 3.74 4.58 3.66
C VAL A 69 4.73 3.79 4.53
N GLY A 70 4.57 3.86 5.84
CA GLY A 70 5.31 3.01 6.79
C GLY A 70 4.70 1.62 6.89
N ASN A 71 3.67 1.46 7.73
CA ASN A 71 3.03 0.18 8.00
C ASN A 71 1.62 0.13 7.39
N ILE A 72 0.89 -0.96 7.66
CA ILE A 72 -0.46 -1.16 7.13
C ILE A 72 -1.48 -0.18 7.73
N ASP A 73 -1.27 0.31 8.96
CA ASP A 73 -2.17 1.27 9.60
C ASP A 73 -2.17 2.60 8.83
N GLU A 74 -1.00 3.06 8.40
CA GLU A 74 -0.88 4.24 7.55
C GLU A 74 -1.57 4.09 6.19
N VAL A 75 -1.67 2.87 5.65
CA VAL A 75 -2.45 2.59 4.44
C VAL A 75 -3.93 2.87 4.71
N TYR A 76 -4.48 2.35 5.81
CA TYR A 76 -5.87 2.58 6.18
C TYR A 76 -6.13 4.07 6.44
N GLU A 77 -5.25 4.76 7.17
CA GLU A 77 -5.37 6.20 7.39
C GLU A 77 -5.36 6.99 6.09
N LYS A 78 -4.46 6.65 5.17
CA LYS A 78 -4.36 7.30 3.86
C LYS A 78 -5.60 7.03 3.02
N HIS A 79 -6.11 5.80 3.02
CA HIS A 79 -7.36 5.44 2.34
C HIS A 79 -8.55 6.26 2.86
N GLU A 80 -8.68 6.40 4.17
CA GLU A 80 -9.74 7.21 4.79
C GLU A 80 -9.61 8.71 4.46
N LYS A 81 -8.39 9.24 4.40
CA LYS A 81 -8.15 10.62 3.93
C LYS A 81 -8.56 10.79 2.46
N MET A 82 -8.27 9.82 1.59
CA MET A 82 -8.66 9.86 0.18
C MET A 82 -10.18 9.86 -0.01
N LYS A 83 -10.92 9.10 0.82
CA LYS A 83 -12.39 9.14 0.83
C LYS A 83 -12.92 10.52 1.19
N LYS A 84 -12.36 11.16 2.23
CA LYS A 84 -12.79 12.47 2.73
C LYS A 84 -12.42 13.64 1.80
N GLY A 85 -11.30 13.54 1.09
CA GLY A 85 -10.84 14.56 0.14
C GLY A 85 -11.50 14.52 -1.23
N SER A 86 -12.37 13.53 -1.48
CA SER A 86 -13.17 13.41 -2.71
C SER A 86 -14.60 13.96 -2.54
N SER A 87 -14.81 14.80 -1.50
CA SER A 87 -16.06 15.50 -1.19
C SER A 87 -15.91 17.01 -1.36
#